data_AF-A0A433VAW4-F1
#
_entry.id   AF-A0A433VAW4-F1
#
_cell.length_a   1.000
_cell.length_b   1.000
_cell.length_c   1.000
_cell.angle_alpha   90.00
_cell.angle_beta   90.00
_cell.angle_gamma   90.00
#
_symmetry.space_group_name_H-M   'P 1'
#
loop_
_entity.id
_entity.type
_entity.pdbx_description
1 polymer ?
#
loop_
_entity_poly.entity_id
_entity_poly.type
_entity_poly.pdbx_seq_one_letter_code
_entity_poly.pdbx_strand_id
1 'polypeptide(L)'
;MGQDVEFHNYNGDAQLKKILGQVLHHLVINEGFATKDIVILTTTRKQALQNQMVGQFRIKAEPDISRKEILCNTIYHFKGLESKVVILVETESQTPNHQQLLYVGASRARHHLIILQPLS
;
A
#
# COMPACT_ATOMS: atom_id res chain seq x y z
N MET A 1 -19.66 9.77 0.72
CA MET A 1 -19.24 8.93 1.87
C MET A 1 -17.76 9.20 2.08
N GLY A 2 -17.33 9.39 3.32
CA GLY A 2 -15.94 9.79 3.64
C GLY A 2 -14.94 8.70 3.30
N GLN A 3 -13.69 9.10 3.11
CA GLN A 3 -12.57 8.19 2.93
C GLN A 3 -12.12 7.69 4.32
N ASP A 4 -12.17 6.37 4.55
CA ASP A 4 -11.72 5.80 5.81
C ASP A 4 -10.18 5.74 5.82
N VAL A 5 -9.58 6.34 6.85
CA VAL A 5 -8.13 6.41 7.02
C VAL A 5 -7.71 5.56 8.21
N GLU A 6 -6.83 4.59 7.98
CA GLU A 6 -6.26 3.70 9.00
C GLU A 6 -4.75 3.87 9.11
N PHE A 7 -4.21 3.80 10.33
CA PHE A 7 -2.77 3.90 10.60
C PHE A 7 -2.25 2.66 11.31
N HIS A 8 -1.13 2.13 10.83
CA HIS A 8 -0.39 1.07 11.51
C HIS A 8 1.08 1.42 11.62
N ASN A 9 1.66 1.10 12.77
CA ASN A 9 3.09 1.22 13.01
C ASN A 9 3.79 -0.12 12.83
N TYR A 10 4.99 -0.11 12.27
CA TYR A 10 5.81 -1.31 12.12
C TYR A 10 7.27 -1.08 12.53
N ASN A 11 7.95 -2.14 12.95
CA ASN A 11 9.38 -2.16 13.25
C ASN A 11 10.07 -3.24 12.41
N GLY A 12 10.81 -2.79 11.40
CA GLY A 12 11.52 -3.67 10.46
C GLY A 12 10.64 -4.38 9.44
N ASP A 13 11.30 -4.99 8.45
CA ASP A 13 10.64 -5.55 7.27
C ASP A 13 9.76 -6.77 7.57
N ALA A 14 10.10 -7.56 8.58
CA ALA A 14 9.31 -8.74 8.98
C ALA A 14 7.93 -8.33 9.51
N GLN A 15 7.86 -7.31 10.37
CA GLN A 15 6.60 -6.81 10.89
C GLN A 15 5.80 -6.10 9.80
N LEU A 16 6.46 -5.32 8.94
CA LEU A 16 5.82 -4.69 7.79
C LEU A 16 5.11 -5.73 6.91
N LYS A 17 5.82 -6.80 6.51
CA LYS A 17 5.23 -7.87 5.69
C LYS A 17 4.06 -8.55 6.39
N LYS A 18 4.17 -8.76 7.71
CA LYS A 18 3.08 -9.36 8.50
C LYS A 18 1.83 -8.47 8.49
N ILE A 19 1.97 -7.19 8.84
CA ILE A 19 0.86 -6.23 8.88
C ILE A 19 0.25 -6.07 7.48
N LEU A 20 1.09 -5.85 6.46
CA LEU A 20 0.62 -5.72 5.09
C LEU A 20 -0.13 -6.98 4.63
N GLY A 21 0.35 -8.18 4.97
CA GLY A 21 -0.35 -9.42 4.67
C GLY A 21 -1.72 -9.53 5.34
N GLN A 22 -1.84 -9.08 6.59
CA GLN A 22 -3.11 -9.04 7.33
C GLN A 22 -4.08 -8.05 6.71
N VAL A 23 -3.62 -6.84 6.39
CA VAL A 23 -4.40 -5.81 5.69
C VAL A 23 -4.90 -6.32 4.34
N LEU A 24 -4.02 -6.90 3.52
CA LEU A 24 -4.39 -7.44 2.21
C LEU A 24 -5.38 -8.60 2.33
N HIS A 25 -5.20 -9.49 3.30
CA HIS A 25 -6.15 -10.55 3.56
C HIS A 25 -7.52 -9.99 3.92
N HIS A 26 -7.58 -9.03 4.83
CA HIS A 26 -8.83 -8.40 5.23
C HIS A 26 -9.56 -7.77 4.03
N LEU A 27 -8.88 -6.90 3.28
CA LEU A 27 -9.44 -6.22 2.12
C LEU A 27 -9.96 -7.20 1.05
N VAL A 28 -9.17 -8.23 0.71
CA VAL A 28 -9.51 -9.12 -0.41
C VAL A 28 -10.49 -10.21 0.00
N ILE A 29 -10.31 -10.81 1.18
CA ILE A 29 -11.07 -11.99 1.61
C ILE A 29 -12.31 -11.60 2.40
N ASN A 30 -12.20 -10.63 3.31
CA ASN A 30 -13.31 -10.27 4.19
C ASN A 30 -14.19 -9.19 3.55
N GLU A 31 -13.59 -8.18 2.92
CA GLU A 31 -14.33 -7.07 2.30
C GLU A 31 -14.60 -7.27 0.79
N GLY A 32 -13.92 -8.23 0.16
CA GLY A 32 -14.19 -8.62 -1.23
C GLY A 32 -13.60 -7.68 -2.30
N PHE A 33 -12.62 -6.83 -1.96
CA PHE A 33 -11.92 -6.03 -2.96
C PHE A 33 -11.12 -6.90 -3.92
N ALA A 34 -11.21 -6.62 -5.22
CA ALA A 34 -10.33 -7.26 -6.20
C ALA A 34 -8.89 -6.73 -6.03
N THR A 35 -7.88 -7.58 -6.26
CA THR A 35 -6.46 -7.18 -6.13
C THR A 35 -6.08 -6.01 -7.03
N LYS A 36 -6.72 -5.90 -8.20
CA LYS A 36 -6.56 -4.76 -9.14
C LYS A 36 -7.11 -3.43 -8.61
N ASP A 37 -7.97 -3.47 -7.59
CA ASP A 37 -8.59 -2.30 -6.95
C ASP A 37 -7.76 -1.81 -5.75
N ILE A 38 -6.63 -2.47 -5.46
CA ILE A 38 -5.71 -2.16 -4.37
C ILE A 38 -4.36 -1.76 -4.98
N VAL A 39 -3.81 -0.62 -4.54
CA VAL A 39 -2.44 -0.21 -4.88
C VAL A 39 -1.62 0.01 -3.62
N ILE A 40 -0.37 -0.42 -3.66
CA ILE A 40 0.62 -0.15 -2.63
C ILE A 40 1.54 0.95 -3.15
N LEU A 41 1.61 2.06 -2.42
CA LEU A 41 2.49 3.18 -2.73
C LEU A 41 3.57 3.27 -1.66
N THR A 42 4.83 3.29 -2.06
CA THR A 42 5.96 3.47 -1.15
C THR A 42 6.55 4.86 -1.29
N THR A 43 7.12 5.42 -0.22
CA THR A 43 7.80 6.73 -0.31
C THR A 43 9.13 6.64 -1.06
N THR A 44 9.85 5.52 -0.91
CA THR A 44 11.03 5.17 -1.72
C THR A 44 10.91 3.74 -2.27
N ARG A 45 11.78 3.32 -3.19
CA ARG A 45 11.77 1.92 -3.67
C ARG A 45 12.09 0.98 -2.52
N LYS A 46 11.17 0.06 -2.20
CA LYS A 46 11.34 -0.92 -1.13
C LYS A 46 11.44 -2.35 -1.67
N GLN A 47 12.66 -2.87 -1.73
CA GLN A 47 12.94 -4.23 -2.22
C GLN A 47 12.23 -5.31 -1.39
N ALA A 48 12.01 -5.05 -0.10
CA ALA A 48 11.27 -5.96 0.77
C ALA A 48 9.82 -6.21 0.31
N LEU A 49 9.25 -5.33 -0.53
CA LEU A 49 7.89 -5.46 -1.04
C LEU A 49 7.85 -5.76 -2.54
N GLN A 50 8.69 -5.09 -3.34
CA GLN A 50 8.66 -5.24 -4.80
C GLN A 50 9.10 -6.64 -5.25
N ASN A 51 8.28 -7.27 -6.09
CA ASN A 51 8.50 -8.62 -6.62
C ASN A 51 8.54 -9.72 -5.54
N GLN A 52 7.99 -9.45 -4.36
CA GLN A 52 7.94 -10.38 -3.24
C GLN A 52 6.53 -10.97 -3.04
N MET A 53 6.48 -12.07 -2.30
CA MET A 53 5.24 -12.59 -1.72
C MET A 53 5.00 -11.93 -0.36
N VAL A 54 3.79 -11.46 -0.12
CA VAL A 54 3.32 -10.97 1.17
C VAL A 54 2.03 -11.70 1.51
N GLY A 55 2.13 -12.61 2.48
CA GLY A 55 1.11 -13.65 2.66
C GLY A 55 0.95 -14.47 1.37
N GLN A 56 -0.29 -14.55 0.87
CA GLN A 56 -0.61 -15.21 -0.40
C GLN A 56 -0.56 -14.29 -1.63
N PHE A 57 -0.29 -13.00 -1.43
CA PHE A 57 -0.37 -12.00 -2.50
C PHE A 57 0.99 -11.75 -3.11
N ARG A 58 1.04 -11.77 -4.45
CA ARG A 58 2.23 -11.42 -5.22
C ARG A 58 2.21 -9.94 -5.53
N ILE A 59 3.24 -9.24 -5.07
CA ILE A 59 3.40 -7.79 -5.24
C ILE A 59 4.36 -7.52 -6.39
N LYS A 60 3.99 -6.64 -7.34
CA LYS A 60 4.84 -6.28 -8.49
C LYS A 60 4.75 -4.81 -8.86
N ALA A 61 5.83 -4.30 -9.46
CA ALA A 61 5.82 -2.98 -10.10
C ALA A 61 4.95 -2.95 -11.37
N GLU A 62 4.85 -4.08 -12.07
CA GLU A 62 4.05 -4.27 -13.27
C GLU A 62 3.23 -5.56 -13.08
N PRO A 63 2.00 -5.46 -12.50
CA PRO A 63 1.18 -6.62 -12.21
C PRO A 63 0.51 -7.16 -13.47
N ASP A 64 0.46 -8.48 -13.58
CA ASP A 64 -0.40 -9.18 -14.51
C ASP A 64 -1.82 -9.25 -13.92
N ILE A 65 -2.76 -8.54 -14.54
CA ILE A 65 -4.16 -8.47 -14.10
C ILE A 65 -4.80 -9.86 -14.05
N SER A 66 -4.39 -10.78 -14.93
CA SER A 66 -4.91 -12.15 -14.98
C SER A 66 -4.47 -13.02 -13.78
N ARG A 67 -3.40 -12.62 -13.08
CA ARG A 67 -2.77 -13.39 -12.00
C ARG A 67 -3.09 -12.91 -10.60
N LYS A 68 -4.07 -12.01 -10.46
CA LYS A 68 -4.45 -11.39 -9.17
C LYS A 68 -3.24 -10.77 -8.44
N GLU A 69 -2.30 -10.21 -9.20
CA GLU A 69 -1.13 -9.53 -8.64
C GLU A 69 -1.50 -8.11 -8.19
N ILE A 70 -0.78 -7.59 -7.18
CA ILE A 70 -1.03 -6.26 -6.62
C ILE A 70 0.08 -5.31 -7.07
N LEU A 71 -0.34 -4.13 -7.54
CA LEU A 71 0.57 -3.07 -7.95
C LEU A 71 1.30 -2.49 -6.73
N CYS A 72 2.63 -2.42 -6.81
CA CYS A 72 3.46 -1.68 -5.87
C CYS A 72 4.44 -0.78 -6.62
N ASN A 73 4.31 0.52 -6.44
CA ASN A 73 5.24 1.49 -7.00
C ASN A 73 5.58 2.56 -5.96
N THR A 74 6.57 3.40 -6.25
CA THR A 74 6.74 4.60 -5.43
C THR A 74 5.64 5.60 -5.76
N ILE A 75 5.26 6.41 -4.77
CA ILE A 75 4.26 7.46 -4.93
C ILE A 75 4.61 8.45 -6.05
N TYR A 76 5.90 8.71 -6.28
CA TYR A 76 6.40 9.59 -7.35
C TYR A 76 6.27 8.99 -8.75
N HIS A 77 6.29 7.66 -8.88
CA HIS A 77 6.18 6.96 -10.16
C HIS A 77 4.74 6.51 -10.47
N PHE A 78 3.81 6.69 -9.54
CA PHE A 78 2.42 6.32 -9.72
C PHE A 78 1.67 7.34 -10.60
N LYS A 79 1.51 6.98 -11.88
CA LYS A 79 0.75 7.75 -12.87
C LYS A 79 -0.75 7.43 -12.89
N GLY A 80 -1.20 6.42 -12.13
CA GLY A 80 -2.59 6.00 -12.08
C GLY A 80 -3.47 7.06 -11.42
N LEU A 81 -4.59 7.39 -12.07
CA LEU A 81 -5.44 8.50 -11.67
C LEU A 81 -5.99 8.28 -10.25
N GLU A 82 -6.62 7.14 -9.94
CA GLU A 82 -7.18 6.82 -8.62
C GLU A 82 -7.35 5.28 -8.46
N SER A 83 -7.41 4.78 -7.23
CA SER A 83 -7.67 3.37 -6.85
C SER A 83 -8.78 3.30 -5.80
N LYS A 84 -9.48 2.16 -5.64
CA LYS A 84 -10.47 2.02 -4.56
C LYS A 84 -9.79 2.01 -3.19
N VAL A 85 -8.68 1.30 -3.10
CA VAL A 85 -7.86 1.22 -1.90
C VAL A 85 -6.43 1.63 -2.23
N VAL A 86 -5.86 2.50 -1.39
CA VAL A 86 -4.45 2.88 -1.41
C VAL A 86 -3.83 2.50 -0.08
N ILE A 87 -2.74 1.73 -0.13
CA ILE A 87 -1.90 1.42 1.03
C ILE A 87 -0.60 2.21 0.87
N LEU A 88 -0.43 3.29 1.63
CA LEU A 88 0.79 4.08 1.67
C LEU A 88 1.76 3.47 2.69
N VAL A 89 2.96 3.11 2.24
CA VAL A 89 4.02 2.56 3.09
C VAL A 89 5.16 3.57 3.15
N GLU A 90 5.30 4.19 4.31
CA GLU A 90 6.45 5.04 4.60
C GLU A 90 7.66 4.17 4.87
N THR A 91 8.78 4.49 4.24
CA THR A 91 10.00 3.68 4.34
C THR A 91 10.99 4.22 5.37
N GLU A 92 10.78 5.45 5.85
CA GLU A 92 11.68 6.19 6.73
C GLU A 92 10.89 6.80 7.88
N SER A 93 11.48 6.87 9.07
CA SER A 93 10.84 7.42 10.27
C SER A 93 10.65 8.94 10.22
N GLN A 94 11.38 9.62 9.34
CA GLN A 94 11.24 11.05 9.07
C GLN A 94 11.11 11.26 7.57
N THR A 95 9.93 10.94 7.03
CA THR A 95 9.69 11.17 5.61
C THR A 95 9.57 12.68 5.33
N PRO A 96 10.47 13.29 4.53
CA PRO A 96 10.31 14.68 4.13
C PRO A 96 9.00 14.85 3.33
N ASN A 97 8.30 15.96 3.57
CA ASN A 97 7.00 16.25 2.96
C ASN A 97 5.90 15.22 3.27
N HIS A 98 5.93 14.60 4.45
CA HIS A 98 4.91 13.65 4.94
C HIS A 98 3.46 14.14 4.70
N GLN A 99 3.14 15.41 5.00
CA GLN A 99 1.80 15.97 4.73
C GLN A 99 1.41 15.95 3.25
N GLN A 100 2.35 16.22 2.35
CA GLN A 100 2.09 16.16 0.91
C GLN A 100 1.86 14.71 0.46
N LEU A 101 2.58 13.76 1.04
CA LEU A 101 2.43 12.34 0.74
C LEU A 101 1.08 11.79 1.21
N LEU A 102 0.65 12.19 2.41
CA LEU A 102 -0.69 11.93 2.92
C LEU A 102 -1.76 12.53 2.01
N TYR A 103 -1.57 13.79 1.58
CA TYR A 103 -2.49 14.45 0.64
C TYR A 103 -2.59 13.70 -0.69
N VAL A 104 -1.46 13.27 -1.26
CA VAL A 104 -1.44 12.49 -2.49
C VAL A 104 -2.14 11.14 -2.26
N GLY A 105 -1.77 10.39 -1.21
CA GLY A 105 -2.41 9.12 -0.87
C GLY A 105 -3.93 9.27 -0.73
N ALA A 106 -4.38 10.29 -0.01
CA ALA A 106 -5.79 10.61 0.18
C ALA A 106 -6.48 10.90 -1.16
N SER A 107 -5.94 11.82 -1.97
CA SER A 107 -6.51 12.15 -3.28
C SER A 107 -6.61 10.98 -4.25
N ARG A 108 -5.82 9.92 -4.05
CA ARG A 108 -5.80 8.75 -4.95
C ARG A 108 -6.69 7.60 -4.47
N ALA A 109 -7.12 7.58 -3.21
CA ALA A 109 -8.00 6.53 -2.70
C ALA A 109 -9.46 6.95 -2.74
N ARG A 110 -10.31 6.14 -3.36
CA ARG A 110 -11.75 6.40 -3.47
C ARG A 110 -12.55 5.92 -2.26
N HIS A 111 -12.07 4.90 -1.55
CA HIS A 111 -12.75 4.33 -0.39
C HIS A 111 -11.83 4.26 0.84
N HIS A 112 -10.69 3.56 0.74
CA HIS A 112 -9.79 3.34 1.88
C HIS A 112 -8.39 3.89 1.63
N LEU A 113 -7.87 4.62 2.61
CA LEU A 113 -6.46 4.95 2.72
C LEU A 113 -5.88 4.27 3.96
N ILE A 114 -4.90 3.39 3.76
CA ILE A 114 -4.20 2.72 4.87
C ILE A 114 -2.75 3.18 4.87
N ILE A 115 -2.23 3.58 6.03
CA ILE A 115 -0.87 4.12 6.18
C ILE A 115 -0.07 3.20 7.08
N LEU A 116 1.04 2.67 6.56
CA LEU A 116 2.01 1.86 7.29
C LEU A 116 3.27 2.71 7.51
N GLN A 117 3.53 3.09 8.76
CA GLN A 117 4.67 3.94 9.12
C GLN A 117 5.65 3.23 10.06
N PRO A 118 6.98 3.43 9.88
CA PRO A 118 7.96 2.81 10.76
C PRO A 118 7.92 3.47 12.15
N LEU A 119 8.15 2.67 13.20
CA LEU A 119 8.38 3.19 14.55
C LEU A 119 9.70 3.97 14.57
N SER A 120 9.65 5.15 15.18
CA SER A 120 10.80 6.02 15.46
C SER A 120 11.68 5.44 16.56
#